data_AF-A0A8K0VVD4-F1
#
_entry.id   AF-A0A8K0VVD4-F1
#
_cell.length_a   1.000
_cell.length_b   1.000
_cell.length_c   1.000
_cell.angle_alpha   90.00
_cell.angle_beta   90.00
_cell.angle_gamma   90.00
#
_symmetry.space_group_name_H-M   'P 1'
#
loop_
_entity.id
_entity.type
_entity.pdbx_description
1 polymer ?
#
loop_
_entity_poly.entity_id
_entity_poly.type
_entity_poly.pdbx_seq_one_letter_code
_entity_poly.pdbx_strand_id
1 'polypeptide(L)'
;MPVVRIHYPTTSTFTTHKERKALADDITDMYTSYGLPAFYAVTLYYPLPDDHIFVGGRGDDSIEPPLVRIMFDHIARTIESLEQGMQFFEGVDKILKKHILDKGYDYEYHLIESPREYCKMNGMYLPPNDSEAEAVWVKNNRPSPYKGGERPTISFPPMQMRSEYQELVSKA
;
A
#
# COMPACT_ATOMS: atom_id res chain seq x y z
N MET A 1 -3.19 6.62 0.06
CA MET A 1 -2.98 5.82 -1.15
C MET A 1 -2.09 4.66 -0.81
N PRO A 2 -2.70 3.60 -0.29
CA PRO A 2 -2.11 2.29 -0.29
C PRO A 2 -2.40 1.59 -1.62
N VAL A 3 -1.37 1.01 -2.23
CA VAL A 3 -1.56 -0.03 -3.25
C VAL A 3 -1.28 -1.36 -2.58
N VAL A 4 -2.30 -2.22 -2.51
CA VAL A 4 -2.17 -3.57 -1.94
C VAL A 4 -2.13 -4.56 -3.09
N ARG A 5 -1.03 -5.29 -3.22
CA ARG A 5 -0.88 -6.37 -4.21
C ARG A 5 -0.98 -7.71 -3.49
N ILE A 6 -1.87 -8.58 -3.97
CA ILE A 6 -2.14 -9.89 -3.38
C ILE A 6 -1.81 -10.94 -4.42
N HIS A 7 -0.75 -11.71 -4.20
CA HIS A 7 -0.36 -12.84 -5.04
C HIS A 7 -0.82 -14.14 -4.38
N TYR A 8 -1.43 -15.03 -5.17
CA TYR A 8 -2.05 -16.26 -4.65
C TYR A 8 -2.14 -17.34 -5.74
N PRO A 9 -2.18 -18.64 -5.35
CA PRO A 9 -2.39 -19.74 -6.29
C PRO A 9 -3.81 -19.70 -6.86
N THR A 10 -3.91 -19.85 -8.19
CA THR A 10 -5.15 -19.56 -8.93
C THR A 10 -6.24 -20.59 -8.66
N THR A 11 -5.88 -21.84 -8.34
CA THR A 11 -6.84 -22.95 -8.26
C THR A 11 -7.56 -23.03 -6.92
N SER A 12 -6.88 -22.68 -5.83
CA SER A 12 -7.32 -22.98 -4.45
C SER A 12 -7.69 -21.75 -3.62
N THR A 13 -7.26 -20.55 -4.02
CA THR A 13 -7.39 -19.33 -3.21
C THR A 13 -8.16 -18.23 -3.95
N PHE A 14 -9.03 -17.50 -3.24
CA PHE A 14 -9.83 -16.39 -3.78
C PHE A 14 -10.55 -16.75 -5.08
N THR A 15 -11.19 -17.92 -5.17
CA THR A 15 -11.80 -18.41 -6.41
C THR A 15 -13.03 -17.60 -6.82
N THR A 16 -13.66 -16.89 -5.88
CA THR A 16 -14.88 -16.12 -6.14
C THR A 16 -14.68 -14.60 -6.11
N HIS A 17 -15.47 -13.88 -6.91
CA HIS A 17 -15.52 -12.41 -6.85
C HIS A 17 -15.92 -11.90 -5.46
N LYS A 18 -16.83 -12.61 -4.78
CA LYS A 18 -17.33 -12.23 -3.46
C LYS A 18 -16.21 -12.17 -2.41
N GLU A 19 -15.30 -13.14 -2.42
CA GLU A 19 -14.17 -13.17 -1.48
C GLU A 19 -13.19 -12.04 -1.75
N ARG A 20 -12.82 -11.84 -3.02
CA ARG A 20 -11.92 -10.76 -3.43
C ARG A 20 -12.51 -9.39 -3.07
N LYS A 21 -13.81 -9.21 -3.28
CA LYS A 21 -14.49 -7.98 -2.89
C LYS A 21 -14.50 -7.79 -1.37
N ALA A 22 -14.83 -8.83 -0.60
CA ALA A 22 -14.92 -8.72 0.86
C ALA A 22 -13.58 -8.33 1.52
N LEU A 23 -12.46 -8.89 1.05
CA LEU A 23 -11.14 -8.49 1.55
C LEU A 23 -10.77 -7.06 1.10
N ALA A 24 -11.07 -6.68 -0.15
CA ALA A 24 -10.81 -5.33 -0.64
C ALA A 24 -11.64 -4.27 0.11
N ASP A 25 -12.89 -4.59 0.46
CA ASP A 25 -13.76 -3.73 1.26
C ASP A 25 -13.17 -3.53 2.67
N ASP A 26 -12.81 -4.60 3.39
CA ASP A 26 -12.24 -4.50 4.74
C ASP A 26 -10.89 -3.73 4.76
N ILE A 27 -10.05 -3.94 3.74
CA ILE A 27 -8.81 -3.15 3.56
C ILE A 27 -9.16 -1.66 3.38
N THR A 28 -10.13 -1.35 2.52
CA THR A 28 -10.56 0.03 2.26
C THR A 28 -11.12 0.68 3.54
N ASP A 29 -11.96 -0.05 4.27
CA ASP A 29 -12.57 0.40 5.53
C ASP A 29 -11.50 0.75 6.56
N MET A 30 -10.47 -0.09 6.71
CA MET A 30 -9.32 0.20 7.58
C MET A 30 -8.70 1.55 7.25
N TYR A 31 -8.39 1.83 5.98
CA TYR A 31 -7.77 3.10 5.60
C TYR A 31 -8.71 4.30 5.74
N THR A 32 -10.00 4.13 5.45
CA THR A 32 -10.99 5.21 5.64
C THR A 32 -11.23 5.53 7.12
N SER A 33 -11.05 4.56 8.03
CA SER A 33 -11.11 4.81 9.47
C SER A 33 -10.01 5.78 9.96
N TYR A 34 -8.92 5.90 9.21
CA TYR A 34 -7.87 6.91 9.43
C TYR A 34 -8.11 8.22 8.64
N GLY A 35 -9.30 8.42 8.06
CA GLY A 35 -9.68 9.64 7.35
C GLY A 35 -9.17 9.75 5.91
N LEU A 36 -8.57 8.69 5.36
CA LEU A 36 -8.15 8.69 3.95
C LEU A 36 -9.34 8.61 2.99
N PRO A 37 -9.29 9.28 1.83
CA PRO A 37 -10.29 9.07 0.77
C PRO A 37 -10.36 7.60 0.36
N ALA A 38 -11.56 7.01 0.27
CA ALA A 38 -11.70 5.57 -0.02
C ALA A 38 -11.05 5.17 -1.35
N PHE A 39 -11.20 6.00 -2.39
CA PHE A 39 -10.58 5.77 -3.70
C PHE A 39 -9.04 5.79 -3.71
N TYR A 40 -8.39 6.18 -2.61
CA TYR A 40 -6.95 6.00 -2.46
C TYR A 40 -6.55 4.54 -2.26
N ALA A 41 -7.43 3.70 -1.69
CA ALA A 41 -7.13 2.31 -1.41
C ALA A 41 -7.35 1.47 -2.67
N VAL A 42 -6.27 0.95 -3.24
CA VAL A 42 -6.32 0.12 -4.45
C VAL A 42 -5.84 -1.27 -4.09
N THR A 43 -6.74 -2.26 -4.14
CA THR A 43 -6.40 -3.68 -3.94
C THR A 43 -6.37 -4.39 -5.29
N LEU A 44 -5.23 -4.99 -5.61
CA LEU A 44 -4.94 -5.66 -6.87
C LEU A 44 -4.66 -7.16 -6.60
N TYR A 45 -5.42 -8.01 -7.28
CA TYR A 45 -5.31 -9.46 -7.19
C TYR A 45 -4.48 -9.99 -8.36
N TYR A 46 -3.39 -10.70 -8.04
CA TYR A 46 -2.47 -11.31 -8.98
C TYR A 46 -2.51 -12.84 -8.82
N PRO A 47 -3.44 -13.51 -9.53
CA PRO A 47 -3.45 -14.97 -9.57
C PRO A 47 -2.16 -15.46 -10.25
N LEU A 48 -1.49 -16.43 -9.63
CA LEU A 48 -0.33 -17.12 -10.17
C LEU A 48 -0.68 -18.60 -10.40
N PRO A 49 -0.17 -19.22 -11.47
CA PRO A 49 -0.12 -20.68 -11.54
C PRO A 49 0.52 -21.27 -10.29
N ASP A 50 0.01 -22.41 -9.82
CA ASP A 50 0.45 -22.99 -8.55
C ASP A 50 1.92 -23.43 -8.60
N ASP A 51 2.42 -23.79 -9.78
CA ASP A 51 3.82 -24.11 -10.08
C ASP A 51 4.72 -22.87 -10.28
N HIS A 52 4.20 -21.65 -10.07
CA HIS A 52 4.98 -20.40 -10.09
C HIS A 52 5.26 -19.86 -8.68
N ILE A 53 4.73 -20.51 -7.64
CA ILE A 53 4.92 -20.09 -6.25
C ILE A 53 5.92 -21.07 -5.62
N PHE A 54 7.05 -20.55 -5.16
CA PHE A 54 8.10 -21.35 -4.51
C PHE A 54 8.43 -20.81 -3.12
N VAL A 55 8.32 -21.66 -2.09
CA VAL A 55 8.61 -21.34 -0.69
C VAL A 55 9.73 -22.23 -0.21
N GLY A 56 10.90 -21.65 0.08
CA GLY A 56 12.09 -22.41 0.47
C GLY A 56 12.55 -23.41 -0.61
N GLY A 57 12.26 -23.14 -1.88
CA GLY A 57 12.58 -24.03 -3.01
C GLY A 57 11.56 -25.14 -3.29
N ARG A 58 10.49 -25.25 -2.50
CA ARG A 58 9.34 -26.12 -2.78
C ARG A 58 8.29 -25.32 -3.57
N GLY A 59 7.74 -25.85 -4.67
CA GLY A 59 6.59 -25.28 -5.40
C GLY A 59 5.46 -26.32 -5.53
N ASP A 60 4.37 -26.05 -6.24
CA ASP A 60 3.27 -27.01 -6.51
C ASP A 60 2.47 -27.56 -5.29
N ASP A 61 1.80 -28.71 -5.47
CA ASP A 61 1.08 -29.53 -4.47
C ASP A 61 1.87 -29.77 -3.16
N SER A 62 3.19 -29.53 -3.16
CA SER A 62 4.03 -29.62 -1.96
C SER A 62 3.90 -28.43 -0.98
N ILE A 63 3.27 -27.33 -1.38
CA ILE A 63 2.97 -26.19 -0.51
C ILE A 63 1.55 -26.34 0.05
N GLU A 64 1.46 -27.04 1.18
CA GLU A 64 0.22 -27.17 1.95
C GLU A 64 0.45 -26.65 3.39
N PRO A 65 -0.33 -25.64 3.84
CA PRO A 65 -1.41 -24.97 3.12
C PRO A 65 -0.92 -23.99 2.04
N PRO A 66 -1.76 -23.62 1.06
CA PRO A 66 -1.40 -22.65 0.03
C PRO A 66 -0.97 -21.29 0.63
N LEU A 67 0.07 -20.68 0.06
CA LEU A 67 0.60 -19.38 0.52
C LEU A 67 -0.04 -18.20 -0.23
N VAL A 68 -0.46 -17.17 0.52
CA VAL A 68 -0.84 -15.85 0.00
C VAL A 68 0.24 -14.82 0.34
N ARG A 69 0.77 -14.14 -0.68
CA ARG A 69 1.84 -13.13 -0.52
C ARG A 69 1.28 -11.73 -0.75
N ILE A 70 1.30 -10.87 0.27
CA ILE A 70 0.69 -9.53 0.23
C ILE A 70 1.77 -8.43 0.34
N MET A 71 1.66 -7.39 -0.47
CA MET A 71 2.53 -6.20 -0.40
C MET A 71 1.67 -4.97 -0.21
N PHE A 72 2.04 -4.14 0.75
CA PHE A 72 1.43 -2.84 0.97
C PHE A 72 2.42 -1.75 0.56
N ASP A 73 2.07 -0.94 -0.44
CA ASP A 73 2.84 0.25 -0.79
C ASP A 73 2.12 1.47 -0.23
N HIS A 74 2.68 2.11 0.80
CA HIS A 74 2.16 3.36 1.36
C HIS A 74 2.79 4.56 0.67
N ILE A 75 1.96 5.41 0.08
CA ILE A 75 2.42 6.60 -0.68
C ILE A 75 1.86 7.90 -0.10
N ALA A 76 0.61 7.89 0.38
CA ALA A 76 -0.01 9.12 0.87
C ALA A 76 0.47 9.50 2.28
N ARG A 77 0.56 8.53 3.17
CA ARG A 77 0.99 8.74 4.56
C ARG A 77 2.07 7.72 4.86
N THR A 78 2.96 8.07 5.76
CA THR A 78 4.02 7.21 6.28
C THR A 78 3.75 6.89 7.74
N ILE A 79 4.30 5.78 8.22
CA ILE A 79 4.33 5.41 9.63
C ILE A 79 5.46 6.20 10.28
N GLU A 80 5.11 7.12 11.18
CA GLU A 80 6.06 8.07 11.78
C GLU A 80 6.57 7.60 13.14
N SER A 81 5.99 6.52 13.70
CA SER A 81 6.42 5.95 14.98
C SER A 81 6.23 4.44 15.05
N LEU A 82 6.97 3.80 15.95
CA LEU A 82 6.83 2.36 16.21
C LEU A 82 5.41 2.00 16.69
N GLU A 83 4.79 2.85 17.52
CA GLU A 83 3.43 2.63 18.02
C GLU A 83 2.40 2.68 16.90
N GLN A 84 2.50 3.66 15.99
CA GLN A 84 1.65 3.73 14.79
C GLN A 84 1.84 2.49 13.91
N GLY A 85 3.09 2.04 13.76
CA GLY A 85 3.40 0.80 13.06
C GLY A 85 2.69 -0.39 13.68
N MET A 86 2.87 -0.62 14.98
CA MET A 86 2.23 -1.73 15.69
C MET A 86 0.70 -1.71 15.54
N GLN A 87 0.06 -0.54 15.67
CA GLN A 87 -1.39 -0.39 15.48
C GLN A 87 -1.82 -0.73 14.05
N PHE A 88 -1.07 -0.28 13.04
CA PHE A 88 -1.33 -0.61 11.65
C PHE A 88 -1.23 -2.12 11.40
N PHE A 89 -0.13 -2.76 11.82
CA PHE A 89 0.08 -4.20 11.63
C PHE A 89 -0.97 -5.03 12.39
N GLU A 90 -1.38 -4.62 13.60
CA GLU A 90 -2.48 -5.28 14.33
C GLU A 90 -3.83 -5.19 13.58
N GLY A 91 -4.12 -4.04 12.95
CA GLY A 91 -5.30 -3.86 12.11
C GLY A 91 -5.27 -4.77 10.88
N VAL A 92 -4.12 -4.85 10.20
CA VAL A 92 -3.91 -5.74 9.06
C VAL A 92 -4.06 -7.21 9.47
N ASP A 93 -3.46 -7.63 10.59
CA ASP A 93 -3.53 -9.00 11.10
C ASP A 93 -4.98 -9.44 11.34
N LYS A 94 -5.83 -8.57 11.89
CA LYS A 94 -7.26 -8.88 12.09
C LYS A 94 -7.98 -9.14 10.77
N ILE A 95 -7.69 -8.34 9.74
CA ILE A 95 -8.28 -8.48 8.41
C ILE A 95 -7.78 -9.76 7.73
N LEU A 96 -6.46 -9.96 7.68
CA LEU A 96 -5.85 -11.12 7.03
C LEU A 96 -6.20 -12.42 7.76
N LYS A 97 -6.35 -12.39 9.09
CA LYS A 97 -6.85 -13.54 9.84
C LYS A 97 -8.22 -13.98 9.34
N LYS A 98 -9.19 -13.05 9.23
CA LYS A 98 -10.55 -13.32 8.77
C LYS A 98 -10.62 -13.88 7.35
N HIS A 99 -9.81 -13.34 6.44
CA HIS A 99 -9.93 -13.65 5.00
C HIS A 99 -8.96 -14.72 4.50
N ILE A 100 -7.89 -14.99 5.24
CA ILE A 100 -6.79 -15.84 4.80
C ILE A 100 -6.53 -16.94 5.84
N LEU A 101 -6.09 -16.58 7.04
CA LEU A 101 -5.67 -17.57 8.05
C LEU A 101 -6.81 -18.50 8.48
N ASP A 102 -8.00 -17.93 8.76
CA ASP A 102 -9.18 -18.70 9.18
C ASP A 102 -9.78 -19.57 8.06
N LYS A 103 -9.32 -19.36 6.82
CA LYS A 103 -9.65 -20.21 5.67
C LYS A 103 -8.63 -21.33 5.43
N GLY A 104 -7.59 -21.40 6.26
CA GLY A 104 -6.56 -22.44 6.19
C GLY A 104 -5.48 -22.17 5.16
N TYR A 105 -5.21 -20.90 4.82
CA TYR A 105 -4.07 -20.51 4.00
C TYR A 105 -2.95 -19.94 4.86
N ASP A 106 -1.70 -20.16 4.44
CA ASP A 106 -0.55 -19.42 4.98
C ASP A 106 -0.49 -18.03 4.35
N TYR A 107 0.08 -17.05 5.06
CA TYR A 107 0.31 -15.74 4.49
C TYR A 107 1.59 -15.07 4.99
N GLU A 108 2.16 -14.22 4.14
CA GLU A 108 3.24 -13.32 4.48
C GLU A 108 2.94 -11.94 3.89
N TYR A 109 3.10 -10.88 4.69
CA TYR A 109 2.94 -9.51 4.22
C TYR A 109 4.09 -8.61 4.66
N HIS A 110 4.30 -7.55 3.88
CA HIS A 110 5.24 -6.49 4.23
C HIS A 110 4.71 -5.15 3.71
N LEU A 111 5.29 -4.07 4.22
CA LEU A 111 4.98 -2.71 3.83
C LEU A 111 6.25 -2.01 3.32
N ILE A 112 6.11 -1.28 2.23
CA ILE A 112 7.12 -0.36 1.69
C ILE A 112 6.50 1.03 1.60
N GLU A 113 7.31 2.04 1.87
CA GLU A 113 6.90 3.44 1.76
C GLU A 113 7.59 4.12 0.58
N SER A 114 6.84 4.95 -0.13
CA SER A 114 7.36 5.80 -1.21
C SER A 114 7.12 7.27 -0.88
N PRO A 115 8.07 8.18 -1.20
CA PRO A 115 7.88 9.62 -1.13
C PRO A 115 6.58 10.08 -1.80
N ARG A 116 5.75 10.85 -1.06
CA ARG A 116 4.47 11.38 -1.57
C ARG A 116 4.67 12.27 -2.80
N GLU A 117 5.81 12.93 -2.90
CA GLU A 117 6.22 13.82 -3.99
C GLU A 117 6.50 13.07 -5.30
N TYR A 118 6.64 11.74 -5.26
CA TYR A 118 6.75 10.90 -6.45
C TYR A 118 5.39 10.39 -6.92
N CYS A 119 4.32 10.89 -6.30
CA CYS A 119 2.97 10.49 -6.61
C CYS A 119 2.18 11.61 -7.27
N LYS A 120 1.53 11.27 -8.38
CA LYS A 120 0.51 12.09 -9.02
C LYS A 120 -0.75 11.29 -9.26
N MET A 121 -1.87 12.00 -9.24
CA MET A 121 -3.17 11.48 -9.62
C MET A 121 -3.82 12.40 -10.64
N ASN A 122 -4.19 11.85 -11.79
CA ASN A 122 -4.71 12.61 -12.94
C ASN A 122 -3.81 13.82 -13.29
N GLY A 123 -2.48 13.64 -13.23
CA GLY A 123 -1.49 14.68 -13.50
C GLY A 123 -1.19 15.65 -12.36
N MET A 124 -1.95 15.60 -11.26
CA MET A 124 -1.83 16.50 -10.11
C MET A 124 -1.11 15.82 -8.96
N TYR A 125 -0.32 16.57 -8.18
CA TYR A 125 0.15 16.09 -6.89
C TYR A 125 -1.01 15.87 -5.93
N LEU A 126 -0.85 14.94 -4.99
CA LEU A 126 -1.86 14.71 -3.95
C LEU A 126 -2.00 15.96 -3.05
N PRO A 127 -3.21 16.34 -2.61
CA PRO A 127 -3.42 17.47 -1.70
C PRO A 127 -2.58 17.33 -0.43
N PRO A 128 -2.21 18.40 0.29
CA PRO A 128 -1.55 18.25 1.59
C PRO A 128 -2.41 17.42 2.55
N ASN A 129 -1.75 16.65 3.43
CA ASN A 129 -2.46 15.88 4.45
C ASN A 129 -3.34 16.82 5.29
N ASP A 130 -4.56 16.36 5.58
CA ASP A 130 -5.50 17.05 6.48
C ASP A 130 -5.91 18.47 5.99
N SER A 131 -5.77 18.72 4.68
CA SER A 131 -6.17 19.98 4.04
C SER A 131 -7.63 20.01 3.61
N GLU A 132 -8.17 21.21 3.38
CA GLU A 132 -9.52 21.39 2.79
C GLU A 132 -9.67 20.67 1.44
N ALA A 133 -8.61 20.65 0.63
CA ALA A 133 -8.61 19.94 -0.64
C ALA A 133 -8.71 18.41 -0.46
N GLU A 134 -8.01 17.84 0.53
CA GLU A 134 -8.15 16.42 0.86
C GLU A 134 -9.56 16.12 1.40
N ALA A 135 -10.13 16.99 2.25
CA ALA A 135 -11.51 16.83 2.73
C ALA A 135 -12.54 16.83 1.59
N VAL A 136 -12.36 17.65 0.55
CA VAL A 136 -13.19 17.61 -0.66
C VAL A 136 -13.05 16.28 -1.41
N TRP A 137 -11.82 15.74 -1.50
CA TRP A 137 -11.56 14.44 -2.11
C TRP A 137 -12.20 13.30 -1.31
N VAL A 138 -12.12 13.32 0.03
CA VAL A 138 -12.81 12.38 0.92
C VAL A 138 -14.31 12.42 0.66
N LYS A 139 -14.92 13.62 0.74
CA LYS A 139 -16.37 13.81 0.61
C LYS A 139 -16.90 13.32 -0.74
N ASN A 140 -16.20 13.63 -1.82
CA ASN A 140 -16.65 13.30 -3.17
C ASN A 140 -16.17 11.93 -3.66
N ASN A 141 -15.31 11.26 -2.88
CA ASN A 141 -14.65 10.00 -3.20
C ASN A 141 -14.06 9.95 -4.63
N ARG A 142 -13.43 11.06 -5.05
CA ARG A 142 -12.78 11.17 -6.37
C ARG A 142 -11.74 12.29 -6.38
N PRO A 143 -10.71 12.19 -7.23
CA PRO A 143 -9.77 13.29 -7.40
C PRO A 143 -10.46 14.47 -8.10
N SER A 144 -10.17 15.69 -7.64
CA SER A 144 -10.60 16.93 -8.27
C SER A 144 -9.49 17.99 -8.24
N PRO A 145 -9.42 18.89 -9.23
CA PRO A 145 -8.46 19.99 -9.22
C PRO A 145 -8.53 20.85 -7.96
N TYR A 146 -7.38 21.33 -7.51
CA TYR A 146 -7.25 22.23 -6.36
C TYR A 146 -6.02 23.13 -6.53
N LYS A 147 -6.02 24.28 -5.83
CA LYS A 147 -4.91 25.23 -5.85
C LYS A 147 -3.67 24.58 -5.22
N GLY A 148 -2.58 24.48 -5.98
CA GLY A 148 -1.30 23.90 -5.52
C GLY A 148 -0.99 22.52 -6.09
N GLY A 149 -1.93 21.85 -6.76
CA GLY A 149 -1.72 20.51 -7.34
C GLY A 149 -0.67 20.41 -8.45
N GLU A 150 -0.13 21.54 -8.91
CA GLU A 150 0.97 21.61 -9.89
C GLU A 150 2.36 21.38 -9.29
N ARG A 151 2.50 21.47 -7.95
CA ARG A 151 3.78 21.30 -7.24
C ARG A 151 3.65 20.33 -6.06
N PRO A 152 4.70 19.55 -5.76
CA PRO A 152 4.67 18.70 -4.58
C PRO A 152 4.76 19.54 -3.31
N THR A 153 4.15 19.07 -2.23
CA THR A 153 4.47 19.54 -0.89
C THR A 153 5.71 18.76 -0.43
N ILE A 154 6.83 19.43 -0.24
CA ILE A 154 8.10 18.79 0.14
C ILE A 154 8.00 18.35 1.60
N SER A 155 8.17 17.05 1.84
CA SER A 155 8.15 16.36 3.13
C SER A 155 9.54 15.92 3.59
N PHE A 156 10.51 15.78 2.67
CA PHE A 156 11.90 15.51 3.01
C PHE A 156 12.68 16.82 3.24
N PRO A 157 13.61 16.85 4.21
CA PRO A 157 14.52 17.99 4.30
C PRO A 157 15.25 18.14 2.96
N PRO A 158 15.45 19.37 2.45
CA PRO A 158 16.21 19.57 1.22
C PRO A 158 17.55 18.86 1.39
N MET A 159 17.97 18.10 0.38
CA MET A 159 19.30 17.49 0.35
C MET A 159 20.28 18.62 0.66
N GLN A 160 20.88 18.60 1.85
CA GLN A 160 22.01 19.47 2.13
C GLN A 160 23.04 19.04 1.10
N MET A 161 23.22 19.83 0.04
CA MET A 161 24.40 19.68 -0.79
C MET A 161 25.54 19.77 0.20
N ARG A 162 26.23 18.64 0.45
CA ARG A 162 27.42 18.65 1.28
C ARG A 162 28.34 19.62 0.56
N SER A 163 28.50 20.82 1.10
CA SER A 163 29.40 21.84 0.57
C SER A 163 30.79 21.23 0.31
N GLU A 164 31.16 20.26 1.16
CA GLU A 164 32.33 19.41 1.05
C GLU A 164 32.41 18.60 -0.26
N TYR A 165 31.30 18.06 -0.78
CA TYR A 165 31.29 17.33 -2.06
C TYR A 165 31.48 18.27 -3.26
N GLN A 166 30.86 19.45 -3.24
CA GLN A 166 31.10 20.46 -4.27
C GLN A 166 32.54 20.99 -4.25
N GLU A 167 33.13 21.16 -3.06
CA GLU A 167 34.55 21.51 -2.93
C GLU A 167 35.45 20.39 -3.46
N LEU A 168 35.16 19.13 -3.18
CA LEU A 168 35.93 17.99 -3.70
C LEU A 168 35.85 17.89 -5.24
N VAL A 169 34.67 18.11 -5.82
CA VAL A 169 34.48 18.13 -7.28
C VAL A 169 35.17 19.33 -7.93
N SER A 170 35.21 20.49 -7.28
CA SER A 170 35.91 21.68 -7.80
C SER A 170 37.45 21.58 -7.75
N LYS A 171 37.98 20.65 -6.94
CA LYS A 171 39.42 20.42 -6.76
C LYS A 171 39.95 19.22 -7.57
N ALA A 172 39.07 18.47 -8.25
CA ALA A 172 39.41 17.39 -9.16
C ALA A 172 39.47 17.89 -10.62
#